data_AF-A0A817MRZ4-F1
#
_entry.id   AF-A0A817MRZ4-F1
#
_cell.length_a   1.000
_cell.length_b   1.000
_cell.length_c   1.000
_cell.angle_alpha   90.00
_cell.angle_beta   90.00
_cell.angle_gamma   90.00
#
_symmetry.space_group_name_H-M   'P 1'
#
loop_
_entity.id
_entity.type
_entity.pdbx_description
1 polymer ?
#
loop_
_entity_poly.entity_id
_entity_poly.type
_entity_poly.pdbx_seq_one_letter_code
_entity_poly.pdbx_strand_id
1 'polypeptide(L)'
;VAVIDETLTAGNARQHRDLLTRQSQDIIHKSWISKRTSARQAADVLLSSYERFMKIINTTSGNLENFHVQLSNLRQRWKIRKQTNTNKYLGDLSFRSAGSFYPFKMQFEVTKADSHKRTHNNSIDVIIPEELQVRVILKIDIETKDGQILLRTYSTMMANDTIINNNDNSFDSILENAQRTVFLKELFSQVNF
;
A
#
# COMPACT_ATOMS: atom_id res chain seq x y z
N VAL A 1 89.51 -24.29 -13.51
CA VAL A 1 88.19 -24.97 -13.34
C VAL A 1 87.16 -24.09 -12.59
N ALA A 2 87.56 -23.13 -11.74
CA ALA A 2 86.60 -22.32 -10.95
C ALA A 2 85.81 -21.22 -11.71
N VAL A 3 86.26 -20.73 -12.87
CA VAL A 3 85.62 -19.61 -13.60
C VAL A 3 84.33 -20.02 -14.32
N ILE A 4 84.15 -21.31 -14.60
CA ILE A 4 82.98 -21.83 -15.32
C ILE A 4 81.77 -21.95 -14.39
N ASP A 5 81.98 -22.16 -13.09
CA ASP A 5 80.92 -22.41 -12.11
C ASP A 5 80.18 -21.10 -11.72
N GLU A 6 80.92 -20.00 -11.63
CA GLU A 6 80.37 -18.69 -11.24
C GLU A 6 79.51 -18.06 -12.35
N THR A 7 79.85 -18.30 -13.62
CA THR A 7 79.10 -17.81 -14.78
C THR A 7 77.81 -18.60 -15.03
N LEU A 8 77.82 -19.92 -14.79
CA LEU A 8 76.62 -20.77 -14.78
C LEU A 8 75.66 -20.40 -13.64
N THR A 9 76.19 -20.14 -12.45
CA THR A 9 75.40 -19.72 -11.29
C THR A 9 74.75 -18.34 -11.50
N ALA A 10 75.50 -17.39 -12.07
CA ALA A 10 74.98 -16.07 -12.41
C ALA A 10 73.93 -16.09 -13.53
N GLY A 11 74.06 -16.99 -14.52
CA GLY A 11 73.07 -17.20 -15.58
C GLY A 11 71.74 -17.73 -15.04
N ASN A 12 71.79 -18.72 -14.15
CA ASN A 12 70.60 -19.29 -13.50
C ASN A 12 69.89 -18.28 -12.60
N ALA A 13 70.64 -17.44 -11.88
CA ALA A 13 70.08 -16.38 -11.05
C ALA A 13 69.34 -15.30 -11.87
N ARG A 14 69.87 -14.93 -13.05
CA ARG A 14 69.20 -14.00 -13.98
C ARG A 14 67.92 -14.59 -14.55
N GLN A 15 67.96 -15.85 -14.99
CA GLN A 15 66.77 -16.55 -15.49
C GLN A 15 65.68 -16.67 -14.42
N HIS A 16 66.05 -17.00 -13.18
CA HIS A 16 65.11 -17.06 -12.06
C HIS A 16 64.47 -15.69 -11.76
N ARG A 17 65.26 -14.60 -11.82
CA ARG A 17 64.76 -13.23 -11.63
C ARG A 17 63.77 -12.81 -12.73
N ASP A 18 64.06 -13.18 -13.97
CA ASP A 18 63.19 -12.88 -15.12
C ASP A 18 61.87 -13.68 -15.04
N LEU A 19 61.93 -14.93 -14.57
CA LEU A 19 60.74 -15.75 -14.30
C LEU A 19 59.86 -15.13 -13.21
N LEU A 20 60.45 -14.69 -12.09
CA LEU A 20 59.72 -14.01 -11.02
C LEU A 20 59.08 -12.68 -11.50
N THR A 21 59.77 -11.95 -12.36
CA THR A 21 59.26 -10.70 -12.93
C THR A 21 58.06 -10.95 -13.85
N ARG A 22 58.12 -11.99 -14.70
CA ARG A 22 57.00 -12.41 -15.55
C ARG A 22 55.80 -12.89 -14.72
N GLN A 23 56.05 -13.70 -13.70
CA GLN A 23 55.01 -14.17 -12.80
C GLN A 23 54.30 -13.02 -12.07
N SER A 24 55.06 -11.99 -11.64
CA SER A 24 54.50 -10.78 -11.04
C SER A 24 53.64 -9.98 -12.03
N GLN A 25 54.11 -9.81 -13.27
CA GLN A 25 53.34 -9.14 -14.32
C GLN A 25 52.04 -9.88 -14.66
N ASP A 26 52.06 -11.21 -14.70
CA ASP A 26 50.88 -12.04 -14.93
C ASP A 26 49.84 -11.91 -13.80
N ILE A 27 50.29 -11.84 -12.54
CA ILE A 27 49.40 -11.64 -11.38
C ILE A 27 48.71 -10.27 -11.47
N ILE A 28 49.47 -9.23 -11.80
CA ILE A 28 48.93 -7.86 -11.96
C ILE A 28 47.92 -7.84 -13.10
N HIS A 29 48.26 -8.42 -14.25
CA HIS A 29 47.39 -8.46 -15.43
C HIS A 29 46.08 -9.22 -15.15
N LYS A 30 46.16 -10.40 -14.51
CA LYS A 30 44.96 -11.15 -14.09
C LYS A 30 44.10 -10.34 -13.12
N SER A 31 44.70 -9.64 -12.17
CA SER A 31 43.97 -8.75 -11.23
C SER A 31 43.23 -7.62 -11.96
N TRP A 32 43.86 -6.97 -12.93
CA TRP A 32 43.22 -5.94 -13.76
C TRP A 32 42.06 -6.49 -14.58
N ILE A 33 42.23 -7.66 -15.20
CA ILE A 33 41.16 -8.33 -15.93
C ILE A 33 39.99 -8.62 -14.99
N SER A 34 40.24 -9.23 -13.82
CA SER A 34 39.20 -9.56 -12.85
C SER A 34 38.42 -8.33 -12.36
N LYS A 35 39.12 -7.22 -12.07
CA LYS A 35 38.47 -5.95 -11.69
C LYS A 35 37.63 -5.36 -12.82
N ARG A 36 38.13 -5.42 -14.06
CA ARG A 36 37.38 -4.94 -15.23
C ARG A 36 36.14 -5.81 -15.48
N THR A 37 36.25 -7.12 -15.36
CA THR A 37 35.12 -8.03 -15.54
C THR A 37 34.07 -7.86 -14.44
N SER A 38 34.49 -7.69 -13.18
CA SER A 38 33.53 -7.48 -12.08
C SER A 38 32.83 -6.13 -12.19
N ALA A 39 33.55 -5.06 -12.58
CA ALA A 39 32.94 -3.75 -12.84
C ALA A 39 31.90 -3.83 -13.97
N ARG A 40 32.21 -4.57 -15.04
CA ARG A 40 31.27 -4.77 -16.16
C ARG A 40 30.04 -5.57 -15.72
N GLN A 41 30.22 -6.65 -14.98
CA GLN A 41 29.10 -7.44 -14.42
C GLN A 41 28.21 -6.59 -13.51
N ALA A 42 28.80 -5.73 -12.67
CA ALA A 42 28.04 -4.80 -11.84
C ALA A 42 27.22 -3.82 -12.69
N ALA A 43 27.80 -3.28 -13.76
CA ALA A 43 27.10 -2.40 -14.70
C ALA A 43 25.92 -3.12 -15.39
N ASP A 44 26.11 -4.38 -15.82
CA ASP A 44 25.05 -5.17 -16.45
C ASP A 44 23.89 -5.47 -15.47
N VAL A 45 24.20 -5.77 -14.20
CA VAL A 45 23.19 -5.94 -13.15
C VAL A 45 22.42 -4.64 -12.92
N LEU A 46 23.10 -3.50 -12.85
CA LEU A 46 22.43 -2.20 -12.68
C LEU A 46 21.55 -1.86 -13.89
N LEU A 47 22.04 -2.10 -15.10
CA LEU A 47 21.28 -1.84 -16.33
C LEU A 47 20.03 -2.73 -16.41
N SER A 48 20.17 -4.03 -16.15
CA SER A 48 19.03 -4.96 -16.14
C SER A 48 18.02 -4.63 -15.02
N SER A 49 18.50 -4.15 -13.87
CA SER A 49 17.64 -3.69 -12.78
C SER A 49 16.88 -2.42 -13.18
N TYR A 50 17.55 -1.47 -13.84
CA TYR A 50 16.95 -0.26 -14.38
C TYR A 50 15.86 -0.57 -15.41
N GLU A 51 16.10 -1.47 -16.36
CA GLU A 51 15.09 -1.89 -17.34
C GLU A 51 13.85 -2.50 -16.69
N ARG A 52 14.05 -3.35 -15.66
CA ARG A 52 12.94 -3.91 -14.86
C ARG A 52 12.17 -2.81 -14.15
N PHE A 53 12.86 -1.83 -13.54
CA PHE A 53 12.22 -0.69 -12.89
C PHE A 53 11.42 0.15 -13.90
N MET A 54 11.98 0.48 -15.07
CA MET A 54 11.27 1.24 -16.10
C MET A 54 10.05 0.48 -16.63
N LYS A 55 10.15 -0.85 -16.79
CA LYS A 55 9.00 -1.68 -17.16
C LYS A 55 7.92 -1.67 -16.08
N ILE A 56 8.30 -1.75 -14.81
CA ILE A 56 7.36 -1.63 -13.69
C ILE A 56 6.73 -0.23 -13.69
N ILE A 57 7.52 0.84 -13.76
CA ILE A 57 7.03 2.23 -13.79
C ILE A 57 6.08 2.43 -14.96
N ASN A 58 6.42 2.04 -16.18
CA ASN A 58 5.58 2.23 -17.37
C ASN A 58 4.29 1.38 -17.35
N THR A 59 4.30 0.22 -16.70
CA THR A 59 3.08 -0.60 -16.52
C THR A 59 2.26 -0.16 -15.29
N THR A 60 2.89 0.52 -14.33
CA THR A 60 2.33 0.95 -13.05
C THR A 60 1.74 2.34 -13.10
N SER A 61 2.34 3.25 -13.87
CA SER A 61 1.95 4.66 -14.04
C SER A 61 0.54 4.84 -14.59
N GLY A 62 -0.03 3.81 -15.25
CA GLY A 62 -1.43 3.82 -15.68
C GLY A 62 -2.43 3.29 -14.64
N ASN A 63 -2.06 2.39 -13.71
CA ASN A 63 -3.06 1.57 -12.99
C ASN A 63 -2.70 1.12 -11.56
N LEU A 64 -1.43 0.89 -11.22
CA LEU A 64 -1.05 0.36 -9.89
C LEU A 64 -0.67 1.50 -8.92
N GLU A 65 -0.05 2.55 -9.42
CA GLU A 65 0.28 3.75 -8.63
C GLU A 65 -0.99 4.40 -8.10
N ASN A 66 -2.02 4.48 -8.96
CA ASN A 66 -3.33 5.00 -8.62
C ASN A 66 -4.02 4.19 -7.51
N PHE A 67 -3.84 2.86 -7.44
CA PHE A 67 -4.45 2.04 -6.37
C PHE A 67 -3.83 2.35 -5.01
N HIS A 68 -2.50 2.31 -4.92
CA HIS A 68 -1.81 2.51 -3.64
C HIS A 68 -1.91 3.94 -3.14
N VAL A 69 -1.95 4.93 -4.03
CA VAL A 69 -2.20 6.34 -3.68
C VAL A 69 -3.62 6.51 -3.13
N GLN A 70 -4.66 6.00 -3.81
CA GLN A 70 -6.04 6.09 -3.33
C GLN A 70 -6.23 5.32 -2.01
N LEU A 71 -5.62 4.14 -1.88
CA LEU A 71 -5.63 3.39 -0.62
C LEU A 71 -4.91 4.13 0.51
N SER A 72 -3.80 4.82 0.21
CA SER A 72 -3.09 5.66 1.18
C SER A 72 -3.98 6.82 1.65
N ASN A 73 -4.66 7.50 0.73
CA ASN A 73 -5.61 8.56 1.07
C ASN A 73 -6.75 8.06 1.96
N LEU A 74 -7.32 6.88 1.64
CA LEU A 74 -8.33 6.27 2.50
C LEU A 74 -7.79 5.94 3.90
N ARG A 75 -6.57 5.44 4.02
CA ARG A 75 -5.95 5.11 5.33
C ARG A 75 -5.73 6.30 6.24
N GLN A 76 -5.65 7.51 5.70
CA GLN A 76 -5.51 8.72 6.51
C GLN A 76 -6.78 9.01 7.31
N ARG A 77 -7.95 8.63 6.78
CA ARG A 77 -9.27 8.89 7.40
C ARG A 77 -9.92 7.65 7.99
N TRP A 78 -9.62 6.48 7.42
CA TRP A 78 -10.26 5.22 7.77
C TRP A 78 -9.27 4.19 8.28
N LYS A 79 -9.65 3.47 9.32
CA LYS A 79 -8.85 2.40 9.90
C LYS A 79 -8.95 1.14 9.03
N ILE A 80 -7.98 0.98 8.13
CA ILE A 80 -7.93 -0.13 7.16
C ILE A 80 -6.74 -1.04 7.46
N ARG A 81 -6.96 -2.36 7.41
CA ARG A 81 -5.93 -3.39 7.58
C ARG A 81 -5.93 -4.34 6.39
N LYS A 82 -4.75 -4.87 6.02
CA LYS A 82 -4.64 -5.92 5.02
C LYS A 82 -5.08 -7.25 5.63
N GLN A 83 -5.94 -8.00 4.95
CA GLN A 83 -6.31 -9.35 5.36
C GLN A 83 -5.20 -10.32 4.95
N THR A 84 -4.71 -11.12 5.89
CA THR A 84 -3.51 -11.97 5.68
C THR A 84 -3.70 -13.02 4.58
N ASN A 85 -4.91 -13.61 4.49
CA ASN A 85 -5.17 -14.77 3.64
C ASN A 85 -5.78 -14.42 2.27
N THR A 86 -6.05 -13.14 2.01
CA THR A 86 -6.75 -12.69 0.79
C THR A 86 -6.15 -11.39 0.29
N ASN A 87 -6.24 -11.13 -1.02
CA ASN A 87 -5.77 -9.88 -1.61
C ASN A 87 -6.74 -8.70 -1.37
N LYS A 88 -7.29 -8.61 -0.16
CA LYS A 88 -8.35 -7.68 0.21
C LYS A 88 -7.97 -6.89 1.46
N TYR A 89 -8.49 -5.67 1.56
CA TYR A 89 -8.27 -4.80 2.71
C TYR A 89 -9.59 -4.61 3.44
N LEU A 90 -9.57 -4.72 4.77
CA LEU A 90 -10.76 -4.56 5.61
C LEU A 90 -10.66 -3.26 6.39
N GLY A 91 -11.66 -2.42 6.23
CA GLY A 91 -11.90 -1.21 7.00
C GLY A 91 -12.86 -1.46 8.16
N ASP A 92 -12.59 -0.82 9.30
CA ASP A 92 -13.41 -0.92 10.51
C ASP A 92 -14.32 0.31 10.63
N LEU A 93 -15.65 0.11 10.69
CA LEU A 93 -16.64 1.17 10.89
C LEU A 93 -17.07 1.30 12.36
N SER A 94 -16.52 0.48 13.27
CA SER A 94 -16.94 0.49 14.67
C SER A 94 -16.34 1.65 15.47
N PHE A 95 -17.11 2.17 16.42
CA PHE A 95 -16.71 3.26 17.32
C PHE A 95 -15.91 2.76 18.54
N ARG A 96 -15.17 1.65 18.42
CA ARG A 96 -14.47 1.01 19.56
C ARG A 96 -13.52 1.95 20.32
N SER A 97 -12.92 2.92 19.64
CA SER A 97 -12.05 3.93 20.26
C SER A 97 -12.81 4.93 21.14
N ALA A 98 -14.11 5.07 20.96
CA ALA A 98 -15.00 5.90 21.77
C ALA A 98 -15.71 5.10 22.88
N GLY A 99 -15.29 3.85 23.14
CA GLY A 99 -15.88 3.01 24.18
C GLY A 99 -17.16 2.27 23.77
N SER A 100 -17.51 2.23 22.48
CA SER A 100 -18.61 1.41 21.96
C SER A 100 -18.37 -0.08 22.25
N PHE A 101 -19.37 -0.72 22.85
CA PHE A 101 -19.40 -2.16 23.14
C PHE A 101 -20.29 -2.93 22.16
N TYR A 102 -20.71 -2.30 21.07
CA TYR A 102 -21.59 -2.96 20.09
C TYR A 102 -20.96 -4.28 19.60
N PRO A 103 -21.66 -5.42 19.79
CA PRO A 103 -21.07 -6.74 19.57
C PRO A 103 -20.80 -7.01 18.09
N PHE A 104 -21.56 -6.38 17.19
CA PHE A 104 -21.41 -6.57 15.75
C PHE A 104 -20.25 -5.75 15.20
N LYS A 105 -19.28 -6.45 14.62
CA LYS A 105 -18.16 -5.83 13.90
C LYS A 105 -18.63 -5.44 12.50
N MET A 106 -18.99 -4.18 12.35
CA MET A 106 -19.37 -3.62 11.05
C MET A 106 -18.09 -3.19 10.32
N GLN A 107 -17.81 -3.83 9.20
CA GLN A 107 -16.59 -3.63 8.40
C GLN A 107 -16.96 -3.37 6.94
N PHE A 108 -16.09 -2.68 6.22
CA PHE A 108 -16.15 -2.55 4.77
C PHE A 108 -14.91 -3.17 4.13
N GLU A 109 -15.01 -3.52 2.86
CA GLU A 109 -13.92 -4.14 2.11
C GLU A 109 -13.42 -3.17 1.04
N VAL A 110 -12.10 -3.12 0.86
CA VAL A 110 -11.46 -2.37 -0.23
C VAL A 110 -10.72 -3.37 -1.11
N THR A 111 -11.06 -3.35 -2.39
CA THR A 111 -10.47 -4.20 -3.41
C THR A 111 -9.93 -3.34 -4.55
N LYS A 112 -9.03 -3.91 -5.35
CA LYS A 112 -8.58 -3.23 -6.56
C LYS A 112 -9.72 -3.29 -7.58
N ALA A 113 -10.07 -2.14 -8.15
CA ALA A 113 -11.16 -2.06 -9.10
C ALA A 113 -10.92 -2.97 -10.30
N ASP A 114 -11.96 -3.71 -10.71
CA ASP A 114 -11.87 -4.58 -11.87
C ASP A 114 -11.78 -3.73 -13.15
N SER A 115 -10.81 -4.04 -14.00
CA SER A 115 -10.54 -3.28 -15.22
C SER A 115 -11.71 -3.31 -16.19
N HIS A 116 -12.52 -4.38 -16.13
CA HIS A 116 -13.66 -4.60 -17.02
C HIS A 116 -14.99 -4.02 -16.51
N LYS A 117 -15.04 -3.56 -15.24
CA LYS A 117 -16.27 -3.05 -14.61
C LYS A 117 -16.18 -1.56 -14.24
N ARG A 118 -15.19 -0.83 -14.77
CA ARG A 118 -14.97 0.57 -14.44
C ARG A 118 -16.15 1.43 -14.90
N THR A 119 -17.03 1.77 -13.98
CA THR A 119 -18.05 2.82 -14.16
C THR A 119 -17.51 4.21 -13.83
N HIS A 120 -16.44 4.26 -13.01
CA HIS A 120 -15.76 5.48 -12.60
C HIS A 120 -14.24 5.34 -12.77
N ASN A 121 -13.52 6.46 -12.87
CA ASN A 121 -12.06 6.52 -13.00
C ASN A 121 -11.29 6.09 -11.72
N ASN A 122 -11.97 5.41 -10.79
CA ASN A 122 -11.37 5.01 -9.52
C ASN A 122 -10.61 3.69 -9.67
N SER A 123 -9.47 3.59 -9.00
CA SER A 123 -8.59 2.42 -9.01
C SER A 123 -8.92 1.44 -7.87
N ILE A 124 -9.73 1.88 -6.92
CA ILE A 124 -10.23 1.12 -5.77
C ILE A 124 -11.74 0.94 -5.89
N ASP A 125 -12.22 -0.20 -5.42
CA ASP A 125 -13.63 -0.46 -5.17
C ASP A 125 -13.85 -0.66 -3.67
N VAL A 126 -14.83 0.06 -3.13
CA VAL A 126 -15.24 -0.03 -1.73
C VAL A 126 -16.56 -0.80 -1.67
N ILE A 127 -16.52 -1.96 -1.02
CA ILE A 127 -17.67 -2.86 -0.88
C ILE A 127 -18.21 -2.72 0.54
N ILE A 128 -19.45 -2.28 0.64
CA ILE A 128 -20.16 -2.08 1.91
C ILE A 128 -21.29 -3.10 1.99
N PRO A 129 -21.49 -3.78 3.13
CA PRO A 129 -22.65 -4.66 3.32
C PRO A 129 -23.97 -3.93 3.06
N GLU A 130 -24.93 -4.59 2.39
CA GLU A 130 -26.20 -3.98 1.97
C GLU A 130 -26.96 -3.32 3.14
N GLU A 131 -26.90 -3.93 4.32
CA GLU A 131 -27.55 -3.41 5.53
C GLU A 131 -27.03 -2.02 5.99
N LEU A 132 -25.85 -1.61 5.51
CA LEU A 132 -25.22 -0.34 5.83
C LEU A 132 -25.35 0.69 4.72
N GLN A 133 -25.82 0.27 3.54
CA GLN A 133 -26.06 1.17 2.41
C GLN A 133 -27.36 1.97 2.58
N VAL A 134 -28.22 1.56 3.51
CA VAL A 134 -29.49 2.24 3.81
C VAL A 134 -29.22 3.58 4.48
N ARG A 135 -29.99 4.62 4.11
CA ARG A 135 -30.00 5.90 4.81
C ARG A 135 -30.83 5.80 6.09
N VAL A 136 -30.20 5.98 7.25
CA VAL A 136 -30.89 5.95 8.55
C VAL A 136 -30.94 7.36 9.14
N ILE A 137 -32.11 7.74 9.67
CA ILE A 137 -32.35 9.05 10.28
C ILE A 137 -32.98 8.81 11.65
N LEU A 138 -32.47 9.49 12.68
CA LEU A 138 -33.11 9.49 14.00
C LEU A 138 -34.22 10.53 14.02
N LYS A 139 -35.45 10.06 14.16
CA LYS A 139 -36.65 10.89 14.30
C LYS A 139 -37.14 10.81 15.74
N ILE A 140 -37.29 11.97 16.38
CA ILE A 140 -37.80 12.08 17.75
C ILE A 140 -39.09 12.90 17.69
N ASP A 141 -40.20 12.28 18.08
CA ASP A 141 -41.51 12.91 18.20
C ASP A 141 -41.88 13.03 19.68
N ILE A 142 -42.34 14.20 20.10
CA ILE A 142 -42.96 14.44 21.40
C ILE A 142 -44.46 14.52 21.17
N GLU A 143 -45.20 13.59 21.74
CA GLU A 143 -46.65 13.46 21.53
C GLU A 143 -47.40 13.69 22.85
N THR A 144 -48.58 14.30 22.77
CA THR A 144 -49.53 14.33 23.89
C THR A 144 -50.18 12.97 24.08
N LYS A 145 -50.82 12.76 25.25
CA LYS A 145 -51.62 11.56 25.52
C LYS A 145 -52.75 11.35 24.50
N ASP A 146 -53.21 12.44 23.86
CA ASP A 146 -54.25 12.42 22.83
C ASP A 146 -53.70 12.12 21.42
N GLY A 147 -52.40 11.82 21.29
CA GLY A 147 -51.74 11.49 20.04
C GLY A 147 -51.39 12.68 19.15
N GLN A 148 -51.46 13.92 19.66
CA GLN A 148 -51.03 15.09 18.91
C GLN A 148 -49.53 15.29 19.06
N ILE A 149 -48.84 15.41 17.92
CA ILE A 149 -47.40 15.63 17.87
C ILE A 149 -47.11 17.11 18.17
N LEU A 150 -46.53 17.38 19.33
CA LEU A 150 -46.15 18.73 19.78
C LEU A 150 -44.86 19.19 19.14
N LEU A 151 -43.90 18.27 19.02
CA LEU A 151 -42.58 18.56 18.48
C LEU A 151 -42.08 17.36 17.70
N ARG A 152 -41.52 17.63 16.54
CA ARG A 152 -40.82 16.64 15.71
C ARG A 152 -39.44 17.18 15.40
N THR A 153 -38.41 16.42 15.73
CA THR A 153 -37.04 16.74 15.38
C THR A 153 -36.36 15.56 14.70
N TYR A 154 -35.45 15.89 13.78
CA TYR A 154 -34.61 14.93 13.10
C TYR A 154 -33.17 15.21 13.50
N SER A 155 -32.46 14.20 14.00
CA SER A 155 -31.02 14.35 14.18
C SER A 155 -30.33 14.00 12.86
N THR A 156 -29.86 15.02 12.15
CA THR A 156 -28.74 14.84 11.21
C THR A 156 -27.47 14.87 12.05
N MET A 157 -27.08 13.71 12.59
CA MET A 157 -25.79 13.62 13.28
C MET A 157 -24.70 13.82 12.23
N MET A 158 -23.99 14.95 12.37
CA MET A 158 -22.96 15.57 11.51
C MET A 158 -23.47 16.87 10.85
N ALA A 159 -23.21 17.96 11.58
CA ALA A 159 -23.69 19.32 11.40
C ALA A 159 -23.11 20.09 10.19
N ASN A 160 -22.81 19.43 9.07
CA ASN A 160 -22.41 20.11 7.83
C ASN A 160 -23.30 19.66 6.65
N ASP A 161 -24.62 19.66 6.84
CA ASP A 161 -25.56 19.69 5.72
C ASP A 161 -25.58 21.10 5.09
N THR A 162 -24.42 21.62 4.69
CA THR A 162 -24.39 22.35 3.42
C THR A 162 -24.75 21.30 2.39
N ILE A 163 -26.04 21.28 2.03
CA ILE A 163 -26.60 20.75 0.78
C ILE A 163 -25.58 19.86 0.10
N ILE A 164 -25.58 18.57 0.43
CA ILE A 164 -24.77 17.58 -0.28
C ILE A 164 -25.22 17.71 -1.74
N ASN A 165 -24.44 18.46 -2.51
CA ASN A 165 -24.52 18.44 -3.95
C ASN A 165 -24.32 16.97 -4.30
N ASN A 166 -25.38 16.33 -4.79
CA ASN A 166 -25.52 14.90 -5.08
C ASN A 166 -24.51 14.37 -6.12
N ASN A 167 -23.42 15.08 -6.38
CA ASN A 167 -22.37 14.73 -7.32
C ASN A 167 -21.05 14.32 -6.67
N ASP A 168 -20.86 14.55 -5.36
CA ASP A 168 -19.65 14.07 -4.68
C ASP A 168 -19.91 12.67 -4.11
N ASN A 169 -19.95 11.69 -5.02
CA ASN A 169 -19.81 10.25 -4.73
C ASN A 169 -18.37 9.93 -4.27
N SER A 170 -17.84 10.73 -3.34
CA SER A 170 -16.58 10.40 -2.68
C SER A 170 -16.80 9.18 -1.80
N PHE A 171 -15.87 8.23 -1.82
CA PHE A 171 -15.89 7.09 -0.91
C PHE A 171 -16.08 7.50 0.55
N ASP A 172 -15.62 8.69 0.92
CA ASP A 172 -15.79 9.21 2.28
C ASP A 172 -17.25 9.45 2.65
N SER A 173 -18.06 10.03 1.76
CA SER A 173 -19.47 10.32 2.06
C SER A 173 -20.28 9.03 2.21
N ILE A 174 -19.97 8.02 1.38
CA ILE A 174 -20.60 6.71 1.45
C ILE A 174 -20.21 5.99 2.74
N LEU A 175 -18.92 5.99 3.10
CA LEU A 175 -18.43 5.36 4.32
C LEU A 175 -18.93 6.09 5.58
N GLU A 176 -19.05 7.42 5.54
CA GLU A 176 -19.64 8.21 6.62
C GLU A 176 -21.12 7.85 6.81
N ASN A 177 -21.89 7.73 5.73
CA ASN A 177 -23.29 7.27 5.84
C ASN A 177 -23.40 5.84 6.40
N ALA A 178 -22.53 4.93 5.99
CA ALA A 178 -22.47 3.59 6.55
C ALA A 178 -22.16 3.64 8.06
N GLN A 179 -21.21 4.49 8.46
CA GLN A 179 -20.85 4.67 9.87
C GLN A 179 -21.98 5.27 10.70
N ARG A 180 -22.74 6.24 10.16
CA ARG A 180 -23.98 6.77 10.79
C ARG A 180 -25.01 5.67 11.03
N THR A 181 -25.16 4.76 10.07
CA THR A 181 -26.07 3.61 10.20
C THR A 181 -25.63 2.67 11.32
N VAL A 182 -24.33 2.38 11.44
CA VAL A 182 -23.79 1.58 12.56
C VAL A 182 -24.08 2.25 13.90
N PHE A 183 -23.81 3.55 13.99
CA PHE A 183 -24.05 4.32 15.21
C PHE A 183 -25.51 4.27 15.64
N LEU A 184 -26.45 4.50 14.71
CA LEU A 184 -27.87 4.49 15.02
C LEU A 184 -28.36 3.09 15.42
N LYS A 185 -27.88 2.04 14.75
CA LYS A 185 -28.15 0.65 15.18
C LYS A 185 -27.69 0.39 16.61
N GLU A 186 -26.51 0.89 16.98
CA GLU A 186 -26.01 0.79 18.35
C GLU A 186 -26.87 1.60 19.33
N LEU A 187 -27.19 2.86 19.02
CA LEU A 187 -28.04 3.71 19.85
C LEU A 187 -29.39 3.03 20.14
N PHE A 188 -30.07 2.54 19.11
CA PHE A 188 -31.35 1.83 19.29
C PHE A 188 -31.22 0.55 20.10
N SER A 189 -30.09 -0.15 20.02
CA SER A 189 -29.85 -1.32 20.87
C SER A 189 -29.74 -0.98 22.36
N GLN A 190 -29.38 0.26 22.70
CA GLN A 190 -29.29 0.74 24.08
C GLN A 190 -30.62 1.33 24.59
N VAL A 191 -31.42 1.93 23.69
CA VAL A 191 -32.69 2.60 24.04
C VAL A 191 -33.87 1.63 24.12
N ASN A 192 -33.80 0.48 23.44
CA ASN A 192 -34.79 -0.57 23.61
C ASN A 192 -34.72 -1.16 25.04
N PHE A 193 -35.58 -0.65 25.93
CA PHE A 193 -35.99 -1.28 27.18
C PHE A 193 -37.02 -2.39 26.91
#